data_AF-A0A2E7RHS1-F1
#
_entry.id   AF-A0A2E7RHS1-F1
#
_cell.length_a   1.000
_cell.length_b   1.000
_cell.length_c   1.000
_cell.angle_alpha   90.00
_cell.angle_beta   90.00
_cell.angle_gamma   90.00
#
_symmetry.space_group_name_H-M   'P 1'
#
loop_
_entity.id
_entity.type
_entity.pdbx_description
1 polymer ?
#
loop_
_entity_poly.entity_id
_entity_poly.type
_entity_poly.pdbx_seq_one_letter_code
_entity_poly.pdbx_strand_id
1 'polypeptide(L)'
;MVLQLGIVQAAVHELNCRSVAKLLSGAIQVIDKGNVLEIHLSGDPRIVRLVPDLLFHGKRIATALQKGSSTNTFPRFFCRFRIPRVDFNCIVTEQKNNTFGLISRAIPAPLRDLQEPINTLSHAAGFLLAAIGLAWLLELSDGDPRKIFAFTIYMVTMMIQYAMSTALHGLRLSRWKMRQLTRLDHVAIFLFIAGVFTPICVLANDHAAGMAAVFFVWAIALAGICLKLFWLDAPRWASTIAFQIVVVASYFVAYPFLAEIPAQGAYWLALGGKFYLAGSLFYAFRRPNILPGILGHHELLHFFVLAGSACHYMVMVGYAS
;
A
#
# COMPACT_ATOMS: atom_id res chain seq x y z
N MET A 1 2.36 25.52 23.94
CA MET A 1 2.37 26.19 25.26
C MET A 1 2.99 25.21 26.26
N VAL A 2 4.13 25.57 26.88
CA VAL A 2 4.96 24.70 27.73
C VAL A 2 4.30 24.52 29.09
N LEU A 3 3.23 23.73 29.14
CA LEU A 3 2.39 23.60 30.32
C LEU A 3 2.07 22.13 30.63
N GLN A 4 3.08 21.24 30.61
CA GLN A 4 2.89 19.83 31.04
C GLN A 4 4.11 19.12 31.65
N LEU A 5 5.30 19.72 31.70
CA LEU A 5 6.49 19.06 32.30
C LEU A 5 6.29 18.77 33.80
N GLY A 6 5.62 19.67 34.54
CA GLY A 6 5.38 19.51 35.98
C GLY A 6 4.41 18.39 36.35
N ILE A 7 3.36 18.17 35.56
CA ILE A 7 2.33 17.14 35.84
C ILE A 7 2.91 15.75 35.56
N VAL A 8 3.70 15.60 34.49
CA VAL A 8 4.40 14.35 34.17
C VAL A 8 5.50 14.07 35.19
N GLN A 9 6.26 15.08 35.63
CA GLN A 9 7.24 14.93 36.71
C GLN A 9 6.61 14.53 38.05
N ALA A 10 5.45 15.10 38.41
CA ALA A 10 4.71 14.74 39.62
C ALA A 10 4.18 13.29 39.57
N ALA A 11 3.62 12.88 38.42
CA ALA A 11 3.15 11.50 38.20
C ALA A 11 4.30 10.48 38.25
N VAL A 12 5.49 10.86 37.77
CA VAL A 12 6.70 10.03 37.81
C VAL A 12 7.29 9.95 39.23
N HIS A 13 7.13 11.00 40.05
CA HIS A 13 7.58 11.01 41.45
C HIS A 13 6.70 10.11 42.36
N GLU A 14 5.42 9.91 42.03
CA GLU A 14 4.51 8.99 42.72
C GLU A 14 4.80 7.49 42.45
N LEU A 15 5.63 7.16 41.46
CA LEU A 15 5.99 5.77 41.12
C LEU A 15 6.96 5.10 42.13
N ASN A 16 7.31 5.80 43.22
CA ASN A 16 8.12 5.33 44.36
C ASN A 16 9.46 4.63 44.00
N CYS A 17 10.00 4.92 42.82
CA CYS A 17 11.27 4.41 42.34
C CYS A 17 12.17 5.60 41.99
N ARG A 18 12.94 6.09 42.97
CA ARG A 18 13.85 7.25 42.81
C ARG A 18 14.81 7.09 41.61
N SER A 19 15.17 5.87 41.26
CA SER A 19 16.02 5.52 40.12
C SER A 19 15.34 5.71 38.76
N VAL A 20 14.03 5.45 38.66
CA VAL A 20 13.23 5.56 37.43
C VAL A 20 12.88 7.02 37.16
N ALA A 21 12.56 7.80 38.21
CA ALA A 21 12.26 9.22 38.07
C ALA A 21 13.43 10.04 37.53
N LYS A 22 14.66 9.74 37.98
CA LYS A 22 15.90 10.38 37.51
C LYS A 22 16.25 10.03 36.06
N LEU A 23 15.90 8.82 35.61
CA LEU A 23 16.15 8.34 34.25
C LEU A 23 15.17 8.94 33.24
N LEU A 24 13.92 9.18 33.67
CA LEU A 24 12.85 9.69 32.83
C LEU A 24 12.83 11.22 32.74
N SER A 25 13.30 11.94 33.77
CA SER A 25 13.26 13.40 33.83
C SER A 25 14.09 14.10 32.73
N GLY A 26 15.00 13.40 32.06
CA GLY A 26 15.79 13.92 30.93
C GLY A 26 15.47 13.25 29.58
N ALA A 27 14.55 12.28 29.55
CA ALA A 27 14.38 11.38 28.41
C ALA A 27 12.95 11.33 27.85
N ILE A 28 12.01 12.03 28.47
CA ILE A 28 10.62 12.13 28.03
C ILE A 28 10.38 13.51 27.41
N GLN A 29 10.02 13.55 26.13
CA GLN A 29 9.38 14.72 25.53
C GLN A 29 7.90 14.44 25.32
N VAL A 30 7.04 15.32 25.82
CA VAL A 30 5.59 15.22 25.65
C VAL A 30 5.13 16.31 24.70
N ILE A 31 4.49 15.91 23.60
CA ILE A 31 3.94 16.80 22.60
C ILE A 31 2.42 16.64 22.60
N ASP A 32 1.74 17.70 23.01
CA ASP A 32 0.28 17.79 22.97
C ASP A 32 -0.17 18.30 21.60
N LYS A 33 -0.95 17.49 20.88
CA LYS A 33 -1.58 17.83 19.58
C LYS A 33 -3.10 17.96 19.69
N GLY A 34 -3.64 18.23 20.88
CA GLY A 34 -5.07 18.44 21.16
C GLY A 34 -5.82 17.14 21.41
N ASN A 35 -5.83 16.21 20.46
CA ASN A 35 -6.52 14.90 20.58
C ASN A 35 -5.55 13.71 20.73
N VAL A 36 -4.25 13.99 20.67
CA VAL A 36 -3.18 12.99 20.68
C VAL A 36 -2.05 13.52 21.55
N LEU A 37 -1.68 12.73 22.55
CA LEU A 37 -0.48 12.95 23.35
C LEU A 37 0.64 12.07 22.78
N GLU A 38 1.67 12.70 22.20
CA GLU A 38 2.87 11.99 21.76
C GLU A 38 3.91 12.01 22.88
N ILE A 39 4.29 10.83 23.37
CA ILE A 39 5.32 10.67 24.39
C ILE A 39 6.55 10.08 23.70
N HIS A 40 7.57 10.91 23.54
CA HIS A 40 8.85 10.53 22.97
C HIS A 40 9.79 10.09 24.09
N LEU A 41 10.25 8.85 24.01
CA LEU A 41 11.19 8.28 24.96
C LEU A 41 12.58 8.21 24.31
N SER A 42 13.61 8.63 25.04
CA SER A 42 15.00 8.48 24.59
C SER A 42 15.33 7.02 24.26
N GLY A 43 16.13 6.80 23.21
CA GLY A 43 16.55 5.47 22.76
C GLY A 43 17.57 4.78 23.65
N ASP A 44 17.78 5.24 24.89
CA ASP A 44 18.62 4.54 25.85
C ASP A 44 18.01 3.14 26.11
N PRO A 45 18.75 2.04 25.85
CA PRO A 45 18.26 0.67 26.07
C PRO A 45 17.72 0.40 27.48
N ARG A 46 18.18 1.14 28.50
CA ARG A 46 17.69 1.04 29.87
C ARG A 46 16.24 1.55 30.02
N ILE A 47 15.86 2.55 29.23
CA ILE A 47 14.51 3.12 29.20
C ILE A 47 13.57 2.20 28.43
N VAL A 48 14.04 1.59 27.34
CA VAL A 48 13.25 0.62 26.54
C VAL A 48 12.82 -0.59 27.38
N ARG A 49 13.67 -1.06 28.31
CA ARG A 49 13.33 -2.16 29.23
C ARG A 49 12.24 -1.81 30.25
N LEU A 50 12.03 -0.53 30.54
CA LEU A 50 11.03 -0.04 31.49
C LEU A 50 9.66 0.23 30.83
N VAL A 51 9.55 0.09 29.51
CA VAL A 51 8.32 0.37 28.74
C VAL A 51 7.14 -0.51 29.17
N PRO A 52 7.30 -1.83 29.42
CA PRO A 52 6.20 -2.65 29.94
C PRO A 52 5.70 -2.16 31.30
N ASP A 53 6.59 -1.76 32.20
CA ASP A 53 6.25 -1.24 33.53
C ASP A 53 5.58 0.15 33.44
N LEU A 54 6.02 1.01 32.53
CA LEU A 54 5.41 2.31 32.24
C LEU A 54 4.00 2.16 31.65
N LEU A 55 3.81 1.19 30.76
CA LEU A 55 2.49 0.85 30.21
C LEU A 55 1.58 0.26 31.30
N PHE A 56 2.11 -0.59 32.18
CA PHE A 56 1.37 -1.14 33.32
C PHE A 56 0.92 -0.06 34.30
N HIS A 57 1.75 0.96 34.51
CA HIS A 57 1.42 2.14 35.32
C HIS A 57 0.63 3.21 34.57
N GLY A 58 0.28 2.99 33.30
CA GLY A 58 -0.48 3.93 32.45
C GLY A 58 -1.79 4.38 33.09
N LYS A 59 -2.42 3.53 33.92
CA LYS A 59 -3.60 3.86 34.71
C LYS A 59 -3.33 5.00 35.71
N ARG A 60 -2.19 4.97 36.42
CA ARG A 60 -1.82 6.00 37.41
C ARG A 60 -1.43 7.31 36.75
N ILE A 61 -0.74 7.25 35.60
CA ILE A 61 -0.39 8.43 34.80
C ILE A 61 -1.65 9.11 34.27
N ALA A 62 -2.63 8.34 33.76
CA ALA A 62 -3.92 8.87 33.33
C ALA A 62 -4.69 9.54 34.47
N THR A 63 -4.71 8.92 35.67
CA THR A 63 -5.34 9.52 36.86
C THR A 63 -4.64 10.79 37.34
N ALA A 64 -3.31 10.87 37.25
CA ALA A 64 -2.55 12.07 37.59
C ALA A 64 -2.81 13.22 36.60
N LEU A 65 -2.93 12.91 35.31
CA LEU A 65 -3.32 13.87 34.28
C LEU A 65 -4.76 14.37 34.49
N GLN A 66 -5.68 13.52 34.97
CA GLN A 66 -7.06 13.90 35.31
C GLN A 66 -7.12 14.88 36.49
N LYS A 67 -6.28 14.72 37.52
CA LYS A 67 -6.20 15.67 38.65
C LYS A 67 -5.67 17.06 38.25
N GLY A 68 -4.91 17.14 37.15
CA GLY A 68 -4.34 18.40 36.64
C GLY A 68 -5.21 19.14 35.62
N SER A 69 -6.30 18.55 35.15
CA SER A 69 -7.18 19.11 34.12
C SER A 69 -8.50 19.59 34.74
N SER A 70 -8.84 20.87 34.56
CA SER A 70 -10.06 21.48 35.11
C SER A 70 -11.35 21.17 34.33
N THR A 71 -11.29 20.32 33.30
CA THR A 71 -12.44 19.97 32.45
C THR A 71 -12.88 18.52 32.66
N ASN A 72 -14.15 18.34 33.04
CA ASN A 72 -14.77 17.06 33.44
C ASN A 72 -15.19 16.14 32.26
N THR A 73 -14.65 16.36 31.06
CA THR A 73 -14.98 15.58 29.86
C THR A 73 -13.71 15.34 29.05
N PHE A 74 -13.21 14.12 29.08
CA PHE A 74 -12.07 13.71 28.26
C PHE A 74 -12.56 13.14 26.91
N PRO A 75 -12.21 13.73 25.75
CA PRO A 75 -12.31 13.02 24.48
C PRO A 75 -11.35 11.81 24.47
N ARG A 76 -11.55 10.82 23.62
CA ARG A 76 -10.62 9.68 23.49
C ARG A 76 -9.20 10.18 23.19
N PHE A 77 -8.25 9.98 24.11
CA PHE A 77 -6.85 10.32 23.85
C PHE A 77 -6.10 9.14 23.26
N PHE A 78 -5.43 9.41 22.14
CA PHE A 78 -4.46 8.49 21.57
C PHE A 78 -3.09 8.82 22.15
N CYS A 79 -2.49 7.86 22.87
CA CYS A 79 -1.10 7.99 23.33
C CYS A 79 -0.20 7.25 22.36
N ARG A 80 0.67 8.00 21.67
CA ARG A 80 1.66 7.42 20.77
C ARG A 80 3.02 7.42 21.45
N PHE A 81 3.58 6.24 21.65
CA PHE A 81 4.92 6.10 22.22
C PHE A 81 5.91 5.89 21.09
N ARG A 82 6.85 6.83 20.97
CA ARG A 82 7.92 6.77 19.97
C ARG A 82 9.24 6.49 20.65
N ILE A 83 9.78 5.30 20.43
CA ILE A 83 11.12 4.91 20.87
C ILE A 83 11.98 4.77 19.59
N PRO A 84 13.25 5.19 19.59
CA PRO A 84 14.16 4.87 18.50
C PRO A 84 14.15 3.36 18.23
N ARG A 85 13.71 2.99 17.02
CA ARG A 85 13.51 1.60 16.59
C ARG A 85 12.33 0.86 17.23
N VAL A 86 11.46 1.47 18.04
CA VAL A 86 10.21 0.88 18.55
C VAL A 86 9.02 1.86 18.57
N ASP A 87 8.06 1.72 17.64
CA ASP A 87 6.80 2.47 17.69
C ASP A 87 5.68 1.62 18.31
N PHE A 88 5.03 2.14 19.35
CA PHE A 88 3.83 1.56 19.93
C PHE A 88 2.66 2.55 19.84
N ASN A 89 1.51 2.08 19.36
CA ASN A 89 0.26 2.80 19.47
C ASN A 89 -0.51 2.22 20.66
N CYS A 90 -0.76 3.02 21.68
CA CYS A 90 -1.65 2.66 22.78
C CYS A 90 -2.89 3.54 22.73
N ILE A 91 -4.04 2.92 22.56
CA ILE A 91 -5.32 3.63 22.69
C ILE A 91 -5.72 3.53 24.15
N VAL A 92 -5.80 4.67 24.84
CA VAL A 92 -6.36 4.73 26.18
C VAL A 92 -7.84 5.04 26.03
N THR A 93 -8.69 4.07 26.35
CA THR A 93 -10.14 4.28 26.35
C THR A 93 -10.67 4.22 27.77
N GLU A 94 -11.58 5.14 28.08
CA GLU A 94 -12.40 5.04 29.28
C GLU A 94 -13.44 3.92 29.07
N GLN A 95 -13.41 2.88 29.91
CA GLN A 95 -14.49 1.91 30.00
C GLN A 95 -15.44 2.28 31.14
N LYS A 96 -16.73 1.91 30.99
CA LYS A 96 -17.74 2.02 32.05
C LYS A 96 -17.16 1.51 33.37
N ASN A 97 -17.20 2.34 34.41
CA ASN A 97 -16.64 2.17 35.76
C ASN A 97 -15.21 2.72 36.00
N ASN A 98 -14.80 3.82 35.35
CA ASN A 98 -13.49 4.47 35.56
C ASN A 98 -12.29 3.51 35.36
N THR A 99 -12.47 2.46 34.58
CA THR A 99 -11.41 1.51 34.21
C THR A 99 -10.86 1.87 32.84
N PHE A 100 -9.57 2.18 32.78
CA PHE A 100 -8.88 2.45 31.51
C PHE A 100 -8.33 1.14 30.94
N GLY A 101 -8.71 0.82 29.70
CA GLY A 101 -8.16 -0.33 28.96
C GLY A 101 -7.00 0.10 28.06
N LEU A 102 -5.89 -0.65 28.11
CA LEU A 102 -4.74 -0.49 27.23
C LEU A 102 -4.80 -1.56 26.14
N ILE A 103 -5.05 -1.14 24.90
CA ILE A 103 -4.91 -2.03 23.73
C ILE A 103 -3.57 -1.69 23.08
N SER A 104 -2.53 -2.47 23.37
CA SER A 104 -1.28 -2.45 22.61
C SER A 104 -1.34 -3.56 21.56
N ARG A 105 -1.34 -3.19 20.28
CA ARG A 105 -1.09 -4.16 19.21
C ARG A 105 0.40 -4.14 18.91
N ALA A 106 1.11 -5.19 19.33
CA ALA A 106 2.46 -5.45 18.87
C ALA A 106 2.39 -5.91 17.40
N ILE A 107 2.97 -5.12 16.48
CA ILE A 107 3.16 -5.56 15.10
C ILE A 107 4.32 -6.57 15.10
N PRO A 108 4.17 -7.77 14.50
CA PRO A 108 5.24 -8.76 14.41
C PRO A 108 6.54 -8.15 13.84
N ALA A 109 7.69 -8.50 14.42
CA ALA A 109 9.00 -7.98 14.04
C ALA A 109 9.30 -7.99 12.52
N PRO A 110 8.97 -9.02 11.72
CA PRO A 110 9.26 -8.99 10.28
C PRO A 110 8.41 -7.98 9.49
N LEU A 111 7.20 -7.63 9.95
CA LEU A 111 6.34 -6.62 9.30
C LEU A 111 6.76 -5.18 9.62
N ARG A 112 7.56 -5.01 10.66
CA ARG A 112 8.07 -3.72 11.15
C ARG A 112 9.14 -3.11 10.23
N ASP A 113 9.90 -3.96 9.54
CA ASP A 113 11.03 -3.53 8.72
C ASP A 113 10.59 -3.06 7.32
N LEU A 114 9.38 -3.44 6.91
CA LEU A 114 8.75 -2.94 5.68
C LEU A 114 8.44 -1.44 5.80
N GLN A 115 8.60 -0.69 4.71
CA GLN A 115 8.23 0.72 4.68
C GLN A 115 6.70 0.88 4.73
N GLU A 116 5.98 0.13 3.90
CA GLU A 116 4.51 0.14 3.81
C GLU A 116 3.98 -1.31 3.74
N PRO A 117 3.67 -1.93 4.89
CA PRO A 117 3.45 -3.38 4.97
C PRO A 117 2.22 -3.85 4.18
N ILE A 118 1.11 -3.11 4.19
CA ILE A 118 -0.11 -3.51 3.47
C ILE A 118 0.13 -3.50 1.96
N ASN A 119 0.71 -2.42 1.44
CA ASN A 119 1.04 -2.26 0.02
C ASN A 119 2.04 -3.32 -0.45
N THR A 120 3.02 -3.64 0.40
CA THR A 120 4.03 -4.67 0.12
C THR A 120 3.40 -6.06 0.08
N LEU A 121 2.66 -6.44 1.12
CA LEU A 121 2.10 -7.79 1.24
C LEU A 121 1.03 -8.06 0.19
N SER A 122 0.19 -7.07 -0.14
CA SER A 122 -0.86 -7.23 -1.14
C SER A 122 -0.26 -7.55 -2.52
N HIS A 123 0.76 -6.81 -2.95
CA HIS A 123 1.41 -7.02 -4.24
C HIS A 123 2.38 -8.21 -4.22
N ALA A 124 3.01 -8.54 -3.08
CA ALA A 124 3.78 -9.78 -2.95
C ALA A 124 2.87 -11.01 -3.15
N ALA A 125 1.67 -10.99 -2.55
CA ALA A 125 0.67 -12.01 -2.79
C ALA A 125 0.23 -12.04 -4.26
N GLY A 126 -0.01 -10.87 -4.87
CA GLY A 126 -0.29 -10.74 -6.29
C GLY A 126 0.78 -11.37 -7.19
N PHE A 127 2.06 -11.16 -6.88
CA PHE A 127 3.18 -11.76 -7.60
C PHE A 127 3.15 -13.30 -7.54
N LEU A 128 2.97 -13.86 -6.34
CA LEU A 128 2.91 -15.31 -6.16
C LEU A 128 1.71 -15.94 -6.86
N LEU A 129 0.54 -15.30 -6.75
CA LEU A 129 -0.67 -15.72 -7.46
C LEU A 129 -0.49 -15.62 -8.98
N ALA A 130 0.20 -14.60 -9.49
CA ALA A 130 0.51 -14.47 -10.90
C ALA A 130 1.46 -15.57 -11.39
N ALA A 131 2.46 -15.95 -10.60
CA ALA A 131 3.35 -17.07 -10.94
C ALA A 131 2.60 -18.40 -11.04
N ILE A 132 1.71 -18.69 -10.08
CA ILE A 132 0.83 -19.88 -10.11
C ILE A 132 -0.13 -19.80 -11.31
N GLY A 133 -0.73 -18.64 -11.53
CA GLY A 133 -1.66 -18.41 -12.63
C GLY A 133 -1.01 -18.58 -14.01
N LEU A 134 0.27 -18.22 -14.16
CA LEU A 134 1.05 -18.46 -15.39
C LEU A 134 1.19 -19.95 -15.63
N ALA A 135 1.66 -20.71 -14.65
CA ALA A 135 1.81 -22.17 -14.79
C ALA A 135 0.48 -22.82 -15.22
N TRP A 136 -0.64 -22.38 -14.63
CA TRP A 136 -1.96 -22.89 -14.99
C TRP A 136 -2.40 -22.48 -16.40
N LEU A 137 -2.21 -21.22 -16.82
CA LEU A 137 -2.56 -20.81 -18.19
C LEU A 137 -1.71 -21.54 -19.24
N LEU A 138 -0.45 -21.83 -18.94
CA LEU A 138 0.41 -22.61 -19.84
C LEU A 138 -0.08 -24.05 -19.99
N GLU A 139 -0.53 -24.69 -18.90
CA GLU A 139 -1.16 -26.00 -18.95
C GLU A 139 -2.44 -25.97 -19.80
N LEU A 140 -3.32 -24.98 -19.56
CA LEU A 140 -4.55 -24.80 -20.34
C LEU A 140 -4.31 -24.41 -21.80
N SER A 141 -3.09 -24.02 -22.16
CA SER A 141 -2.76 -23.70 -23.55
C SER A 141 -2.67 -24.95 -24.44
N ASP A 142 -2.61 -26.15 -23.85
CA ASP A 142 -2.52 -27.43 -24.56
C ASP A 142 -1.43 -27.46 -25.66
N GLY A 143 -0.29 -26.84 -25.36
CA GLY A 143 0.84 -26.75 -26.28
C GLY A 143 0.69 -25.75 -27.43
N ASP A 144 -0.42 -25.02 -27.55
CA ASP A 144 -0.62 -24.00 -28.60
C ASP A 144 0.42 -22.88 -28.47
N PRO A 145 1.34 -22.71 -29.45
CA PRO A 145 2.41 -21.73 -29.37
C PRO A 145 1.90 -20.27 -29.28
N ARG A 146 0.75 -19.96 -29.90
CA ARG A 146 0.17 -18.61 -29.86
C ARG A 146 -0.34 -18.30 -28.46
N LYS A 147 -1.08 -19.24 -27.84
CA LYS A 147 -1.57 -19.10 -26.46
C LYS A 147 -0.42 -19.00 -25.48
N ILE A 148 0.58 -19.88 -25.60
CA ILE A 148 1.78 -19.86 -24.75
C ILE A 148 2.49 -18.50 -24.82
N PHE A 149 2.75 -18.00 -26.03
CA PHE A 149 3.39 -16.70 -26.22
C PHE A 149 2.57 -15.56 -25.61
N ALA A 150 1.29 -15.49 -25.97
CA ALA A 150 0.36 -14.46 -25.52
C ALA A 150 0.23 -14.41 -23.99
N PHE A 151 -0.03 -15.55 -23.36
CA PHE A 151 -0.21 -15.66 -21.92
C PHE A 151 1.09 -15.44 -21.16
N THR A 152 2.24 -15.87 -21.71
CA THR A 152 3.55 -15.59 -21.09
C THR A 152 3.81 -14.09 -21.02
N ILE A 153 3.60 -13.35 -22.12
CA ILE A 153 3.79 -11.90 -22.14
C ILE A 153 2.86 -11.20 -21.13
N TYR A 154 1.59 -11.58 -21.11
CA TYR A 154 0.61 -11.05 -20.16
C TYR A 154 1.01 -11.28 -18.70
N MET A 155 1.34 -12.52 -18.34
CA MET A 155 1.64 -12.87 -16.95
C MET A 155 3.00 -12.36 -16.50
N VAL A 156 4.03 -12.39 -17.35
CA VAL A 156 5.36 -11.87 -17.00
C VAL A 156 5.29 -10.36 -16.75
N THR A 157 4.57 -9.60 -17.57
CA THR A 157 4.41 -8.16 -17.32
C THR A 157 3.62 -7.88 -16.04
N MET A 158 2.61 -8.70 -15.72
CA MET A 158 1.88 -8.64 -14.44
C MET A 158 2.82 -8.90 -13.25
N MET A 159 3.63 -9.95 -13.34
CA MET A 159 4.62 -10.30 -12.32
C MET A 159 5.65 -9.18 -12.14
N ILE A 160 6.15 -8.57 -13.22
CA ILE A 160 7.08 -7.44 -13.14
C ILE A 160 6.43 -6.27 -12.40
N GLN A 161 5.18 -5.93 -12.72
CA GLN A 161 4.45 -4.87 -12.01
C GLN A 161 4.34 -5.15 -10.50
N TYR A 162 3.92 -6.35 -10.12
CA TYR A 162 3.81 -6.70 -8.71
C TYR A 162 5.16 -6.77 -7.99
N ALA A 163 6.21 -7.25 -8.67
CA ALA A 163 7.55 -7.30 -8.11
C ALA A 163 8.13 -5.90 -7.87
N MET A 164 8.02 -4.99 -8.85
CA MET A 164 8.51 -3.62 -8.71
C MET A 164 7.77 -2.87 -7.60
N SER A 165 6.46 -3.05 -7.51
CA SER A 165 5.65 -2.42 -6.47
C SER A 165 5.96 -2.98 -5.08
N THR A 166 6.10 -4.31 -4.96
CA THR A 166 6.54 -4.96 -3.72
C THR A 166 7.89 -4.44 -3.27
N ALA A 167 8.86 -4.32 -4.18
CA ALA A 167 10.18 -3.80 -3.88
C ALA A 167 10.13 -2.32 -3.44
N LEU A 168 9.36 -1.50 -4.13
CA LEU A 168 9.20 -0.07 -3.82
C LEU A 168 8.61 0.16 -2.43
N HIS A 169 7.57 -0.59 -2.06
CA HIS A 169 6.87 -0.41 -0.78
C HIS A 169 7.50 -1.19 0.37
N GLY A 170 8.28 -2.24 0.06
CA GLY A 170 8.89 -3.10 1.06
C GLY A 170 10.28 -2.64 1.50
N LEU A 171 11.10 -2.11 0.59
CA LEU A 171 12.51 -1.84 0.86
C LEU A 171 12.76 -0.43 1.39
N ARG A 172 13.62 -0.32 2.40
CA ARG A 172 14.13 0.97 2.91
C ARG A 172 15.53 1.24 2.35
N LEU A 173 15.59 1.97 1.23
CA LEU A 173 16.86 2.25 0.53
C LEU A 173 17.26 3.73 0.59
N SER A 174 18.43 4.07 0.06
CA SER A 174 18.85 5.46 -0.11
C SER A 174 17.87 6.24 -0.99
N ARG A 175 17.78 7.57 -0.81
CA ARG A 175 16.89 8.45 -1.59
C ARG A 175 17.05 8.28 -3.11
N TRP A 176 18.26 8.02 -3.58
CA TRP A 176 18.52 7.78 -4.99
C TRP A 176 17.94 6.43 -5.46
N LYS A 177 18.18 5.35 -4.70
CA LYS A 177 17.64 4.01 -5.03
C LYS A 177 16.10 3.98 -4.98
N MET A 178 15.50 4.63 -3.99
CA MET A 178 14.03 4.78 -3.92
C MET A 178 13.47 5.48 -5.16
N ARG A 179 14.14 6.55 -5.63
CA ARG A 179 13.75 7.23 -6.87
C ARG A 179 13.84 6.33 -8.10
N GLN A 180 14.83 5.44 -8.18
CA GLN A 180 14.89 4.46 -9.28
C GLN A 180 13.77 3.43 -9.19
N LEU A 181 13.51 2.87 -8.01
CA LEU A 181 12.40 1.93 -7.82
C LEU A 181 11.05 2.56 -8.17
N THR A 182 10.81 3.81 -7.80
CA THR A 182 9.60 4.54 -8.22
C THR A 182 9.51 4.68 -9.74
N ARG A 183 10.63 4.79 -10.47
CA ARG A 183 10.60 4.81 -11.94
C ARG A 183 10.24 3.45 -12.49
N LEU A 184 10.92 2.40 -12.02
CA LEU A 184 10.71 1.04 -12.47
C LEU A 184 9.28 0.56 -12.20
N ASP A 185 8.71 0.92 -11.04
CA ASP A 185 7.31 0.64 -10.70
C ASP A 185 6.33 1.29 -11.70
N HIS A 186 6.52 2.57 -12.02
CA HIS A 186 5.68 3.23 -13.03
C HIS A 186 5.92 2.71 -14.46
N VAL A 187 7.15 2.34 -14.81
CA VAL A 187 7.47 1.69 -16.10
C VAL A 187 6.77 0.34 -16.21
N ALA A 188 6.73 -0.43 -15.12
CA ALA A 188 6.07 -1.72 -15.09
C ALA A 188 4.55 -1.64 -15.33
N ILE A 189 3.90 -0.55 -14.92
CA ILE A 189 2.49 -0.29 -15.26
C ILE A 189 2.29 -0.17 -16.77
N PHE A 190 3.15 0.59 -17.47
CA PHE A 190 3.06 0.71 -18.93
C PHE A 190 3.29 -0.64 -19.63
N LEU A 191 4.27 -1.42 -19.17
CA LEU A 191 4.52 -2.78 -19.68
C LEU A 191 3.31 -3.68 -19.47
N PHE A 192 2.71 -3.64 -18.29
CA PHE A 192 1.55 -4.45 -17.98
C PHE A 192 0.31 -4.05 -18.80
N ILE A 193 0.10 -2.77 -19.06
CA ILE A 193 -0.96 -2.32 -19.98
C ILE A 193 -0.77 -2.98 -21.36
N ALA A 194 0.43 -2.93 -21.94
CA ALA A 194 0.70 -3.60 -23.20
C ALA A 194 0.53 -5.13 -23.12
N GLY A 195 0.95 -5.72 -22.00
CA GLY A 195 0.78 -7.14 -21.71
C GLY A 195 -0.67 -7.60 -21.66
N VAL A 196 -1.59 -6.78 -21.12
CA VAL A 196 -3.04 -7.06 -21.08
C VAL A 196 -3.63 -7.18 -22.48
N PHE A 197 -3.25 -6.30 -23.41
CA PHE A 197 -3.80 -6.28 -24.76
C PHE A 197 -3.12 -7.26 -25.72
N THR A 198 -1.91 -7.73 -25.40
CA THR A 198 -1.19 -8.70 -26.22
C THR A 198 -2.00 -9.96 -26.52
N PRO A 199 -2.57 -10.70 -25.54
CA PRO A 199 -3.38 -11.88 -25.83
C PRO A 199 -4.64 -11.58 -26.64
N ILE A 200 -5.30 -10.44 -26.40
CA ILE A 200 -6.49 -10.02 -27.15
C ILE A 200 -6.15 -9.88 -28.65
N CYS A 201 -5.01 -9.29 -28.96
CA CYS A 201 -4.60 -9.05 -30.34
C CYS A 201 -3.93 -10.28 -30.97
N VAL A 202 -3.06 -11.00 -30.24
CA VAL A 202 -2.36 -12.19 -30.75
C VAL A 202 -3.32 -13.34 -31.05
N LEU A 203 -4.39 -13.48 -30.26
CA LEU A 203 -5.38 -14.56 -30.41
C LEU A 203 -6.57 -14.16 -31.31
N ALA A 204 -6.52 -12.99 -31.95
CA ALA A 204 -7.52 -12.60 -32.93
C ALA A 204 -7.58 -13.57 -34.13
N ASN A 205 -8.75 -13.63 -34.76
CA ASN A 205 -9.00 -14.43 -35.97
C ASN A 205 -8.16 -13.91 -37.15
N ASP A 206 -8.13 -12.59 -37.36
CA ASP A 206 -7.20 -11.95 -38.30
C ASP A 206 -5.83 -11.77 -37.63
N HIS A 207 -4.96 -12.76 -37.85
CA HIS A 207 -3.61 -12.77 -37.28
C HIS A 207 -2.76 -11.56 -37.73
N ALA A 208 -2.89 -11.10 -38.98
CA ALA A 208 -2.05 -10.01 -39.49
C ALA A 208 -2.47 -8.68 -38.85
N ALA A 209 -3.77 -8.40 -38.80
CA ALA A 209 -4.30 -7.22 -38.12
C ALA A 209 -4.01 -7.26 -36.61
N GLY A 210 -4.16 -8.43 -35.98
CA GLY A 210 -3.84 -8.65 -34.57
C GLY A 210 -2.37 -8.34 -34.24
N MET A 211 -1.43 -8.86 -35.02
CA MET A 211 -0.01 -8.57 -34.82
C MET A 211 0.34 -7.09 -35.07
N ALA A 212 -0.26 -6.45 -36.07
CA ALA A 212 -0.09 -5.00 -36.27
C ALA A 212 -0.56 -4.22 -35.03
N ALA A 213 -1.73 -4.59 -34.47
CA ALA A 213 -2.25 -3.99 -33.25
C ALA A 213 -1.33 -4.20 -32.04
N VAL A 214 -0.69 -5.37 -31.89
CA VAL A 214 0.34 -5.59 -30.86
C VAL A 214 1.45 -4.55 -30.99
N PHE A 215 2.03 -4.37 -32.19
CA PHE A 215 3.10 -3.38 -32.39
C PHE A 215 2.66 -1.96 -32.03
N PHE A 216 1.45 -1.56 -32.42
CA PHE A 216 0.91 -0.24 -32.07
C PHE A 216 0.72 -0.07 -30.56
N VAL A 217 0.13 -1.05 -29.88
CA VAL A 217 -0.06 -1.02 -28.42
C VAL A 217 1.29 -0.89 -27.70
N TRP A 218 2.27 -1.71 -28.08
CA TRP A 218 3.59 -1.67 -27.48
C TRP A 218 4.34 -0.37 -27.79
N ALA A 219 4.16 0.21 -28.97
CA ALA A 219 4.71 1.53 -29.30
C ALA A 219 4.12 2.65 -28.42
N ILE A 220 2.80 2.63 -28.18
CA ILE A 220 2.13 3.59 -27.28
C ILE A 220 2.64 3.41 -25.84
N ALA A 221 2.77 2.17 -25.37
CA ALA A 221 3.31 1.89 -24.05
C ALA A 221 4.78 2.37 -23.92
N LEU A 222 5.60 2.15 -24.96
CA LEU A 222 6.98 2.61 -25.00
C LEU A 222 7.06 4.14 -24.98
N ALA A 223 6.16 4.84 -25.66
CA ALA A 223 6.06 6.30 -25.57
C ALA A 223 5.74 6.76 -24.13
N GLY A 224 4.84 6.06 -23.43
CA GLY A 224 4.55 6.28 -22.00
C GLY A 224 5.76 6.03 -21.10
N ILE A 225 6.51 4.96 -21.36
CA ILE A 225 7.77 4.64 -20.66
C ILE A 225 8.79 5.76 -20.88
N CYS A 226 9.01 6.20 -22.11
CA CYS A 226 9.90 7.30 -22.45
C CYS A 226 9.49 8.58 -21.71
N LEU A 227 8.20 8.94 -21.75
CA LEU A 227 7.68 10.10 -21.02
C LEU A 227 8.04 10.01 -19.54
N LYS A 228 7.91 8.83 -18.92
CA LYS A 228 8.21 8.65 -17.50
C LYS A 228 9.70 8.71 -17.19
N LEU A 229 10.55 8.18 -18.08
CA LEU A 229 12.00 8.18 -17.91
C LEU A 229 12.59 9.57 -18.10
N PHE A 230 12.04 10.38 -19.01
CA PHE A 230 12.53 11.75 -19.27
C PHE A 230 11.87 12.80 -18.37
N TRP A 231 10.63 12.59 -17.91
CA TRP A 231 9.94 13.53 -17.03
C TRP A 231 9.96 13.07 -15.56
N LEU A 232 11.16 13.11 -14.98
CA LEU A 232 11.48 12.51 -13.69
C LEU A 232 10.69 13.09 -12.50
N ASP A 233 10.42 14.40 -12.52
CA ASP A 233 9.72 15.11 -11.45
C ASP A 233 8.24 15.38 -11.80
N ALA A 234 7.69 14.64 -12.77
CA ALA A 234 6.28 14.77 -13.15
C ALA A 234 5.38 14.60 -11.90
N PRO A 235 4.41 15.51 -11.69
CA PRO A 235 3.50 15.39 -10.58
C PRO A 235 2.67 14.11 -10.72
N ARG A 236 2.28 13.53 -9.58
CA ARG A 236 1.59 12.22 -9.55
C ARG A 236 0.35 12.16 -10.45
N TRP A 237 -0.43 13.24 -10.48
CA TRP A 237 -1.63 13.32 -11.32
C TRP A 237 -1.32 13.19 -12.81
N ALA A 238 -0.18 13.73 -13.27
CA ALA A 238 0.23 13.63 -14.67
C ALA A 238 0.58 12.19 -15.04
N SER A 239 1.23 11.44 -14.12
CA SER A 239 1.48 10.01 -14.32
C SER A 239 0.17 9.22 -14.38
N THR A 240 -0.79 9.49 -13.49
CA THR A 240 -2.10 8.83 -13.52
C THR A 240 -2.84 9.08 -14.84
N ILE A 241 -2.85 10.32 -15.33
CA ILE A 241 -3.46 10.66 -16.63
C ILE A 241 -2.75 9.94 -17.77
N ALA A 242 -1.42 9.92 -17.78
CA ALA A 242 -0.66 9.22 -18.82
C ALA A 242 -1.01 7.72 -18.89
N PHE A 243 -1.18 7.05 -17.74
CA PHE A 243 -1.63 5.66 -17.73
C PHE A 243 -3.01 5.49 -18.37
N GLN A 244 -3.97 6.37 -18.03
CA GLN A 244 -5.32 6.31 -18.61
C GLN A 244 -5.32 6.57 -20.11
N ILE A 245 -4.50 7.51 -20.60
CA ILE A 245 -4.36 7.78 -22.04
C ILE A 245 -3.85 6.53 -22.76
N VAL A 246 -2.81 5.88 -22.23
CA VAL A 246 -2.26 4.66 -22.83
C VAL A 246 -3.32 3.55 -22.85
N VAL A 247 -4.03 3.31 -21.74
CA VAL A 247 -5.12 2.32 -21.68
C VAL A 247 -6.20 2.59 -22.72
N VAL A 248 -6.69 3.84 -22.79
CA VAL A 248 -7.75 4.23 -23.73
C VAL A 248 -7.27 4.07 -25.17
N ALA A 249 -6.07 4.53 -25.49
CA ALA A 249 -5.50 4.39 -26.83
C ALA A 249 -5.31 2.91 -27.21
N SER A 250 -4.79 2.08 -26.31
CA SER A 250 -4.64 0.63 -26.54
C SER A 250 -6.00 -0.07 -26.70
N TYR A 251 -7.02 0.36 -25.96
CA TYR A 251 -8.39 -0.14 -26.13
C TYR A 251 -8.95 0.19 -27.51
N PHE A 252 -8.77 1.42 -27.99
CA PHE A 252 -9.19 1.80 -29.35
C PHE A 252 -8.49 0.97 -30.43
N VAL A 253 -7.19 0.71 -30.28
CA VAL A 253 -6.42 -0.14 -31.19
C VAL A 253 -6.94 -1.58 -31.17
N ALA A 254 -7.25 -2.13 -29.99
CA ALA A 254 -7.73 -3.50 -29.82
C ALA A 254 -9.24 -3.67 -30.09
N TYR A 255 -10.00 -2.56 -30.23
CA TYR A 255 -11.45 -2.56 -30.35
C TYR A 255 -12.02 -3.54 -31.39
N PRO A 256 -11.45 -3.68 -32.61
CA PRO A 256 -11.98 -4.61 -33.61
C PRO A 256 -12.00 -6.07 -33.12
N PHE A 257 -11.04 -6.46 -32.28
CA PHE A 257 -10.89 -7.84 -31.78
C PHE A 257 -11.73 -8.10 -30.54
N LEU A 258 -12.22 -7.06 -29.87
CA LEU A 258 -13.06 -7.21 -28.67
C LEU A 258 -14.41 -7.87 -28.99
N ALA A 259 -14.89 -7.71 -30.22
CA ALA A 259 -16.11 -8.37 -30.69
C ALA A 259 -15.95 -9.89 -30.85
N GLU A 260 -14.70 -10.38 -30.94
CA GLU A 260 -14.39 -11.81 -31.04
C GLU A 260 -14.36 -12.48 -29.66
N ILE A 261 -14.37 -11.70 -28.58
CA ILE A 261 -14.38 -12.21 -27.21
C ILE A 261 -15.77 -12.72 -26.87
N PRO A 262 -15.91 -13.96 -26.34
CA PRO A 262 -17.19 -14.45 -25.83
C PRO A 262 -17.80 -13.48 -24.81
N ALA A 263 -19.14 -13.41 -24.74
CA ALA A 263 -19.85 -12.46 -23.88
C ALA A 263 -19.38 -12.49 -22.40
N GLN A 264 -19.03 -13.69 -21.90
CA GLN A 264 -18.48 -13.86 -20.56
C GLN A 264 -17.08 -13.22 -20.41
N GLY A 265 -16.20 -13.36 -21.41
CA GLY A 265 -14.90 -12.69 -21.44
C GLY A 265 -15.05 -11.17 -21.53
N ALA A 266 -15.99 -10.68 -22.34
CA ALA A 266 -16.29 -9.25 -22.44
C ALA A 266 -16.79 -8.66 -21.10
N TYR A 267 -17.61 -9.42 -20.36
CA TYR A 267 -18.03 -9.03 -19.00
C TYR A 267 -16.83 -8.88 -18.05
N TRP A 268 -15.93 -9.87 -18.02
CA TRP A 268 -14.74 -9.83 -17.18
C TRP A 268 -13.80 -8.69 -17.56
N LEU A 269 -13.61 -8.44 -18.85
CA LEU A 269 -12.81 -7.32 -19.35
C LEU A 269 -13.40 -5.98 -18.89
N ALA A 270 -14.71 -5.79 -19.06
CA ALA A 270 -15.39 -4.56 -18.63
C ALA A 270 -15.35 -4.39 -17.11
N LEU A 271 -15.51 -5.47 -16.35
CA LEU A 271 -15.43 -5.44 -14.88
C LEU A 271 -14.02 -5.09 -14.40
N GLY A 272 -12.99 -5.68 -15.00
CA GLY A 272 -11.59 -5.37 -14.68
C GLY A 272 -11.23 -3.92 -15.00
N GLY A 273 -11.64 -3.41 -16.18
CA GLY A 273 -11.50 -2.01 -16.53
C GLY A 273 -12.14 -1.06 -15.53
N LYS A 274 -13.35 -1.39 -15.03
CA LYS A 274 -14.02 -0.62 -13.97
C LYS A 274 -13.23 -0.63 -12.66
N PHE A 275 -12.63 -1.74 -12.26
CA PHE A 275 -11.78 -1.79 -11.07
C PHE A 275 -10.53 -0.91 -11.23
N TYR A 276 -9.82 -1.00 -12.36
CA TYR A 276 -8.66 -0.13 -12.60
C TYR A 276 -9.02 1.36 -12.58
N LEU A 277 -10.12 1.73 -13.24
CA LEU A 277 -10.59 3.10 -13.27
C LEU A 277 -10.95 3.58 -11.86
N ALA A 278 -11.77 2.84 -11.12
CA ALA A 278 -12.17 3.19 -9.76
C ALA A 278 -10.96 3.37 -8.83
N GLY A 279 -10.01 2.43 -8.85
CA GLY A 279 -8.76 2.53 -8.08
C GLY A 279 -7.97 3.79 -8.44
N SER A 280 -7.82 4.07 -9.74
CA SER A 280 -7.12 5.26 -10.22
C SER A 280 -7.78 6.57 -9.77
N LEU A 281 -9.12 6.62 -9.73
CA LEU A 281 -9.89 7.76 -9.26
C LEU A 281 -9.71 7.96 -7.75
N PHE A 282 -9.79 6.89 -6.95
CA PHE A 282 -9.54 6.99 -5.51
C PHE A 282 -8.13 7.50 -5.21
N TYR A 283 -7.14 7.00 -5.96
CA TYR A 283 -5.77 7.47 -5.85
C TYR A 283 -5.63 8.95 -6.25
N ALA A 284 -6.25 9.37 -7.36
CA ALA A 284 -6.20 10.75 -7.84
C ALA A 284 -6.87 11.75 -6.87
N PHE A 285 -8.05 11.41 -6.36
CA PHE A 285 -8.81 12.25 -5.42
C PHE A 285 -8.31 12.15 -3.98
N ARG A 286 -7.37 11.24 -3.69
CA ARG A 286 -6.82 10.97 -2.35
C ARG A 286 -7.90 10.63 -1.31
N ARG A 287 -8.96 9.96 -1.75
CA ARG A 287 -10.11 9.53 -0.93
C ARG A 287 -10.69 8.25 -1.51
N PRO A 288 -11.31 7.39 -0.69
CA PRO A 288 -11.52 7.52 0.75
C PRO A 288 -10.30 7.09 1.58
N ASN A 289 -10.20 7.61 2.81
CA ASN A 289 -9.33 7.07 3.85
C ASN A 289 -10.20 6.32 4.85
N ILE A 290 -10.39 5.02 4.62
CA ILE A 290 -11.32 4.19 5.39
C ILE A 290 -10.83 4.06 6.84
N LEU A 291 -9.54 3.76 7.01
CA LEU A 291 -8.88 3.71 8.33
C LEU A 291 -7.67 4.63 8.30
N PRO A 292 -7.76 5.84 8.87
CA PRO A 292 -6.66 6.80 8.88
C PRO A 292 -5.36 6.18 9.45
N GLY A 293 -4.31 6.18 8.63
CA GLY A 293 -3.00 5.63 8.99
C GLY A 293 -2.84 4.11 8.80
N ILE A 294 -3.87 3.40 8.31
CA ILE A 294 -3.84 1.95 8.06
C ILE A 294 -4.34 1.63 6.65
N LEU A 295 -5.55 2.06 6.27
CA LEU A 295 -6.13 1.83 4.95
C LEU A 295 -6.58 3.17 4.35
N GLY A 296 -5.71 3.72 3.50
CA GLY A 296 -5.96 4.92 2.73
C GLY A 296 -6.27 4.64 1.26
N HIS A 297 -6.32 5.72 0.50
CA HIS A 297 -6.54 5.69 -0.95
C HIS A 297 -5.46 4.91 -1.72
N HIS A 298 -4.24 4.78 -1.18
CA HIS A 298 -3.13 4.09 -1.85
C HIS A 298 -3.23 2.57 -1.68
N GLU A 299 -3.54 2.11 -0.47
CA GLU A 299 -3.80 0.69 -0.19
C GLU A 299 -5.02 0.21 -0.97
N LEU A 300 -6.06 1.05 -1.06
CA LEU A 300 -7.22 0.77 -1.91
C LEU A 300 -6.84 0.60 -3.37
N LEU A 301 -6.02 1.49 -3.93
CA LEU A 301 -5.53 1.34 -5.30
C LEU A 301 -4.92 -0.06 -5.52
N HIS A 302 -4.08 -0.54 -4.61
CA HIS A 302 -3.46 -1.86 -4.72
C HIS A 302 -4.50 -3.00 -4.76
N PHE A 303 -5.52 -2.94 -3.90
CA PHE A 303 -6.61 -3.92 -3.92
C PHE A 303 -7.44 -3.87 -5.21
N PHE A 304 -7.71 -2.67 -5.73
CA PHE A 304 -8.41 -2.49 -7.00
C PHE A 304 -7.57 -2.99 -8.18
N VAL A 305 -6.24 -2.82 -8.14
CA VAL A 305 -5.33 -3.38 -9.15
C VAL A 305 -5.35 -4.91 -9.12
N LEU A 306 -5.31 -5.52 -7.93
CA LEU A 306 -5.45 -6.97 -7.76
C LEU A 306 -6.78 -7.48 -8.31
N ALA A 307 -7.90 -6.86 -7.93
CA ALA A 307 -9.23 -7.24 -8.41
C ALA A 307 -9.35 -7.09 -9.94
N GLY A 308 -8.84 -5.99 -10.50
CA GLY A 308 -8.79 -5.77 -11.95
C GLY A 308 -7.97 -6.84 -12.67
N SER A 309 -6.81 -7.19 -12.12
CA SER A 309 -5.93 -8.22 -12.70
C SER A 309 -6.56 -9.60 -12.66
N ALA A 310 -7.28 -9.95 -11.59
CA ALA A 310 -8.01 -11.20 -11.48
C ALA A 310 -9.13 -11.28 -12.53
N CYS A 311 -9.86 -10.18 -12.77
CA CYS A 311 -10.86 -10.12 -13.84
C CYS A 311 -10.23 -10.35 -15.21
N HIS A 312 -9.13 -9.67 -15.51
CA HIS A 312 -8.43 -9.84 -16.80
C HIS A 312 -7.83 -11.25 -16.94
N TYR A 313 -7.39 -11.87 -15.84
CA TYR A 313 -6.94 -13.27 -15.84
C TYR A 313 -8.08 -14.20 -16.25
N MET A 314 -9.31 -13.98 -15.77
CA MET A 314 -10.47 -14.77 -16.20
C MET A 314 -10.79 -14.62 -17.70
N VAL A 315 -10.47 -13.48 -18.32
CA VAL A 315 -10.54 -13.32 -19.78
C VAL A 315 -9.57 -14.30 -20.46
N MET A 316 -8.34 -14.42 -19.94
CA MET A 316 -7.32 -15.33 -20.49
C MET A 316 -7.68 -16.79 -20.29
N VAL A 317 -8.27 -17.14 -19.14
CA VAL A 317 -8.82 -18.49 -18.92
C VAL A 317 -9.88 -18.81 -19.99
N GLY A 318 -10.76 -17.87 -20.31
CA GLY A 318 -11.76 -18.04 -21.36
C GLY A 318 -11.19 -18.13 -22.79
N TYR A 319 -10.00 -17.59 -23.05
CA TYR A 319 -9.26 -17.80 -24.30
C TYR A 319 -8.54 -19.16 -24.34
N ALA A 320 -8.20 -19.71 -23.17
CA ALA A 320 -7.47 -20.96 -23.06
C ALA A 320 -8.40 -22.16 -23.30
N SER A 321 -9.61 -22.12 -22.71
CA SER A 321 -10.69 -23.11 -22.85
C SER A 321 -11.41 -23.07 -24.18
#